data_AF-A0A7X0G384-F1
#
_entry.id   AF-A0A7X0G384-F1
#
_cell.length_a   1.000
_cell.length_b   1.000
_cell.length_c   1.000
_cell.angle_alpha   90.00
_cell.angle_beta   90.00
_cell.angle_gamma   90.00
#
_symmetry.space_group_name_H-M   'P 1'
#
loop_
_entity.id
_entity.type
_entity.pdbx_description
1 polymer ?
#
loop_
_entity_poly.entity_id
_entity_poly.type
_entity_poly.pdbx_seq_one_letter_code
_entity_poly.pdbx_strand_id
1 'polypeptide(L)'
;MSDDVQQVQPLDSGIAEEWLRKTDDPDLRAVSASKLRAAPLWSVSVWVMEFVRTDPLESELRRRIADALSAVDGVTSVEEEDREVWTVTGTPTGRALVEAVAQVVDAMAPQSFDHTALDSES
;
A
#
# COMPACT_ATOMS: atom_id res chain seq x y z
N MET A 1 6.43 -4.25 -16.56
CA MET A 1 6.77 -5.37 -15.67
C MET A 1 5.48 -5.86 -15.04
N SER A 2 5.39 -7.13 -14.65
CA SER A 2 4.25 -7.59 -13.84
C SER A 2 4.41 -7.05 -12.43
N ASP A 3 3.32 -6.54 -11.85
CA ASP A 3 3.34 -6.10 -10.46
C ASP A 3 3.60 -7.30 -9.54
N ASP A 4 4.62 -7.19 -8.69
CA ASP A 4 5.06 -8.29 -7.82
C ASP A 4 5.40 -7.80 -6.43
N VAL A 5 4.92 -8.53 -5.42
CA VAL A 5 5.18 -8.24 -4.01
C VAL A 5 6.38 -9.03 -3.56
N GLN A 6 7.42 -8.32 -3.15
CA GLN A 6 8.68 -8.94 -2.73
C GLN A 6 9.21 -8.35 -1.43
N GLN A 7 9.92 -9.20 -0.71
CA GLN A 7 10.73 -8.77 0.42
C GLN A 7 11.97 -8.05 -0.13
N VAL A 8 12.26 -6.87 0.41
CA VAL A 8 13.44 -6.09 0.07
C VAL A 8 14.36 -5.98 1.28
N GLN A 9 15.64 -5.71 1.02
CA GLN A 9 16.59 -5.43 2.10
C GLN A 9 16.25 -4.05 2.68
N PRO A 10 15.90 -3.95 3.98
CA PRO A 10 15.62 -2.66 4.57
C PRO A 10 16.86 -1.77 4.55
N LEU A 11 16.67 -0.50 4.20
CA LEU A 11 17.73 0.51 4.21
C LEU A 11 17.93 1.11 5.62
N ASP A 12 16.87 1.17 6.42
CA ASP A 12 16.92 1.64 7.79
C ASP A 12 17.19 0.48 8.75
N SER A 13 18.22 0.65 9.59
CA SER A 13 18.57 -0.30 10.67
C SER A 13 17.46 -0.52 11.70
N GLY A 14 16.52 0.42 11.84
CA GLY A 14 15.34 0.31 12.69
C GLY A 14 14.27 -0.65 12.15
N ILE A 15 14.37 -1.04 10.88
CA ILE A 15 13.43 -1.95 10.22
C ILE A 15 13.99 -3.38 10.27
N ALA A 16 13.14 -4.32 10.69
CA ALA A 16 13.45 -5.74 10.75
C ALA A 16 13.24 -6.42 9.40
N GLU A 17 12.19 -6.00 8.69
CA GLU A 17 11.67 -6.64 7.50
C GLU A 17 10.89 -5.59 6.70
N GLU A 18 11.03 -5.60 5.38
CA GLU A 18 10.34 -4.68 4.49
C GLU A 18 9.84 -5.44 3.26
N TRP A 19 8.59 -5.17 2.89
CA TRP A 19 7.93 -5.68 1.70
C TRP A 19 7.48 -4.53 0.83
N LEU A 20 7.61 -4.70 -0.48
CA LEU A 20 7.25 -3.69 -1.46
C LEU A 20 6.54 -4.36 -2.64
N ARG A 21 5.44 -3.75 -3.09
CA ARG A 21 4.91 -3.99 -4.43
C ARG A 21 5.78 -3.24 -5.44
N LYS A 22 6.53 -3.99 -6.27
CA LYS A 22 7.12 -3.42 -7.48
C LYS A 22 6.02 -3.24 -8.53
N THR A 23 6.04 -2.09 -9.17
CA THR A 23 5.06 -1.64 -10.18
C THR A 23 5.79 -0.72 -11.16
N ASP A 24 5.32 -0.67 -12.40
CA ASP A 24 5.81 0.30 -13.40
C ASP A 24 5.30 1.74 -13.11
N ASP A 25 4.29 1.86 -12.25
CA ASP A 25 3.74 3.14 -11.78
C ASP A 25 3.82 3.21 -10.24
N PRO A 26 4.97 3.61 -9.68
CA PRO A 26 5.17 3.66 -8.24
C PRO A 26 4.34 4.75 -7.57
N ASP A 27 4.14 5.90 -8.21
CA ASP A 27 3.41 7.03 -7.62
C ASP A 27 1.93 6.68 -7.37
N LEU A 28 1.34 5.84 -8.22
CA LEU A 28 -0.07 5.45 -8.11
C LEU A 28 -0.31 4.06 -7.52
N ARG A 29 0.68 3.16 -7.55
CA ARG A 29 0.44 1.74 -7.20
C ARG A 29 1.42 1.18 -6.18
N ALA A 30 2.43 1.95 -5.75
CA ALA A 30 3.35 1.47 -4.73
C ALA A 30 2.67 1.34 -3.36
N VAL A 31 2.93 0.20 -2.73
CA VAL A 31 2.52 -0.13 -1.37
C VAL A 31 3.71 -0.80 -0.71
N SER A 32 4.04 -0.38 0.50
CA SER A 32 5.07 -1.02 1.31
C SER A 32 4.56 -1.39 2.70
N ALA A 33 5.17 -2.41 3.29
CA ALA A 33 4.96 -2.79 4.68
C ALA A 33 6.31 -3.01 5.35
N SER A 34 6.57 -2.29 6.44
CA SER A 34 7.81 -2.32 7.20
C SER A 34 7.57 -2.74 8.64
N LYS A 35 8.23 -3.80 9.09
CA LYS A 35 8.19 -4.25 10.47
C LYS A 35 9.27 -3.54 11.28
N LEU A 36 8.89 -2.84 12.33
CA LEU A 36 9.87 -2.18 13.20
C LEU A 36 10.62 -3.21 14.05
N ARG A 37 11.90 -2.99 14.33
CA ARG A 37 12.66 -3.79 15.31
C ARG A 37 12.29 -3.44 16.75
N ALA A 38 11.98 -2.17 16.99
CA ALA A 38 11.73 -1.64 18.34
C ALA A 38 10.35 -2.01 18.88
N ALA A 39 9.40 -2.40 18.02
CA ALA A 39 8.04 -2.73 18.40
C ALA A 39 7.47 -3.85 17.50
N PRO A 40 6.57 -4.70 18.02
CA PRO A 40 5.94 -5.77 17.26
C PRO A 40 4.80 -5.24 16.37
N LEU A 41 5.06 -4.18 15.60
CA LEU A 41 4.09 -3.54 14.72
C LEU A 41 4.63 -3.44 13.29
N TRP A 42 3.70 -3.41 12.36
CA TRP A 42 3.92 -3.12 10.96
C TRP A 42 3.48 -1.69 10.67
N SER A 43 4.28 -0.95 9.91
CA SER A 43 3.88 0.30 9.28
C SER A 43 3.61 0.01 7.80
N VAL A 44 2.41 0.35 7.32
CA VAL A 44 1.98 0.15 5.93
C VAL A 44 1.82 1.51 5.28
N SER A 45 2.54 1.76 4.20
CA SER A 45 2.52 3.03 3.46
C SER A 45 1.91 2.87 2.07
N VAL A 46 1.04 3.80 1.68
CA VAL A 46 0.28 3.76 0.43
C VAL A 46 0.49 5.03 -0.36
N TRP A 47 1.26 4.97 -1.46
CA TRP A 47 1.79 6.16 -2.13
C TRP A 47 0.72 7.01 -2.83
N VAL A 48 -0.32 6.38 -3.40
CA VAL A 48 -1.40 7.11 -4.10
C VAL A 48 -2.16 8.07 -3.19
N MET A 49 -2.12 7.87 -1.87
CA MET A 49 -2.72 8.76 -0.88
C MET A 49 -2.04 10.13 -0.81
N GLU A 50 -0.84 10.28 -1.38
CA GLU A 50 -0.21 11.58 -1.57
C GLU A 50 -1.00 12.47 -2.54
N PHE A 51 -1.65 11.87 -3.54
CA PHE A 51 -2.37 12.57 -4.60
C PHE A 51 -3.88 12.65 -4.34
N VAL A 52 -4.46 11.64 -3.71
CA VAL A 52 -5.89 11.60 -3.39
C VAL A 52 -6.16 12.41 -2.11
N ARG A 53 -6.54 13.68 -2.28
CA ARG A 53 -6.75 14.65 -1.19
C ARG A 53 -8.14 15.31 -1.18
N THR A 54 -9.12 14.68 -1.81
CA THR A 54 -10.44 15.30 -1.98
C THR A 54 -11.54 14.28 -1.79
N ASP A 55 -12.52 14.65 -0.97
CA ASP A 55 -13.72 13.86 -0.73
C ASP A 55 -14.66 13.85 -1.94
N PRO A 56 -15.39 12.75 -2.17
CA PRO A 56 -15.51 11.58 -1.28
C PRO A 56 -14.42 10.51 -1.48
N LEU A 57 -13.52 10.68 -2.45
CA LEU A 57 -12.57 9.65 -2.86
C LEU A 57 -11.54 9.34 -1.77
N GLU A 58 -11.02 10.37 -1.11
CA GLU A 58 -10.05 10.23 -0.01
C GLU A 58 -10.62 9.40 1.14
N SER A 59 -11.77 9.80 1.69
CA SER A 59 -12.42 9.08 2.78
C SER A 59 -12.78 7.64 2.41
N GLU A 60 -13.22 7.41 1.17
CA GLU A 60 -13.56 6.07 0.69
C GLU A 60 -12.31 5.17 0.62
N LEU A 61 -11.22 5.67 0.05
CA LEU A 61 -9.97 4.92 -0.10
C LEU A 61 -9.37 4.58 1.26
N ARG A 62 -9.33 5.55 2.19
CA ARG A 62 -8.85 5.33 3.57
C ARG A 62 -9.64 4.25 4.28
N ARG A 63 -10.98 4.29 4.19
CA ARG A 63 -11.85 3.28 4.78
C ARG A 63 -11.58 1.89 4.21
N ARG A 64 -11.49 1.76 2.88
CA ARG A 64 -11.23 0.46 2.23
C ARG A 64 -9.86 -0.10 2.57
N ILE A 65 -8.83 0.75 2.68
CA ILE A 65 -7.50 0.34 3.12
C ILE A 65 -7.57 -0.22 4.55
N ALA A 66 -8.20 0.50 5.48
CA ALA A 66 -8.35 0.05 6.87
C ALA A 66 -9.14 -1.27 6.98
N ASP A 67 -10.23 -1.41 6.21
CA ASP A 67 -11.04 -2.63 6.15
C ASP A 67 -10.24 -3.81 5.59
N ALA A 68 -9.48 -3.59 4.50
CA ALA A 68 -8.65 -4.62 3.87
C ALA A 68 -7.53 -5.09 4.80
N LEU A 69 -6.84 -4.16 5.48
CA LEU A 69 -5.82 -4.51 6.48
C LEU A 69 -6.43 -5.29 7.65
N SER A 70 -7.60 -4.88 8.14
CA SER A 70 -8.28 -5.56 9.25
C SER A 70 -8.74 -6.98 8.91
N ALA A 71 -8.95 -7.26 7.62
CA ALA A 71 -9.34 -8.58 7.12
C ALA A 71 -8.16 -9.54 6.90
N VAL A 72 -6.90 -9.08 7.03
CA VAL A 72 -5.72 -9.94 6.88
C VAL A 72 -5.58 -10.87 8.08
N ASP A 73 -5.37 -12.16 7.81
CA ASP A 73 -5.15 -13.17 8.85
C ASP A 73 -4.00 -12.78 9.79
N GLY A 74 -4.29 -12.82 11.09
CA GLY A 74 -3.34 -12.48 12.14
C GLY A 74 -3.30 -11.00 12.53
N VAL A 75 -4.04 -10.11 11.86
CA VAL A 75 -4.21 -8.72 12.29
C VAL A 75 -5.13 -8.65 13.52
N THR A 76 -4.72 -7.85 14.52
CA THR A 76 -5.50 -7.62 15.74
C THR A 76 -5.99 -6.18 15.89
N SER A 77 -5.28 -5.21 15.31
CA SER A 77 -5.69 -3.80 15.27
C SER A 77 -5.05 -3.11 14.07
N VAL A 78 -5.76 -2.14 13.51
CA VAL A 78 -5.31 -1.22 12.47
C VAL A 78 -5.59 0.19 12.95
N GLU A 79 -4.56 1.00 13.02
CA GLU A 79 -4.63 2.41 13.42
C GLU A 79 -4.06 3.26 12.29
N GLU A 80 -4.76 4.33 11.94
CA GLU A 80 -4.22 5.31 11.01
C GLU A 80 -3.28 6.24 11.77
N GLU A 81 -2.00 6.26 11.37
CA GLU A 81 -0.97 7.11 11.97
C GLU A 81 -0.88 8.46 11.25
N ASP A 82 -0.99 8.41 9.92
CA ASP A 82 -1.10 9.56 9.03
C ASP A 82 -1.97 9.17 7.82
N ARG A 83 -2.34 10.13 6.98
CA ARG A 83 -3.21 9.91 5.81
C ARG A 83 -2.71 8.81 4.87
N GLU A 84 -1.41 8.59 4.82
CA GLU A 84 -0.75 7.65 3.91
C GLU A 84 -0.19 6.42 4.64
N VAL A 85 -0.32 6.38 5.97
CA VAL A 85 0.37 5.41 6.84
C VAL A 85 -0.57 4.80 7.88
N TRP A 86 -0.60 3.47 7.90
CA TRP A 86 -1.33 2.69 8.89
C TRP A 86 -0.37 1.85 9.73
N THR A 87 -0.56 1.88 11.05
CA THR A 87 0.07 0.95 11.97
C THR A 87 -0.82 -0.28 12.15
N VAL A 88 -0.24 -1.46 12.00
CA VAL A 88 -0.92 -2.76 12.11
C VAL A 88 -0.24 -3.60 13.18
N THR A 89 -1.05 -4.17 14.09
CA THR A 89 -0.58 -5.06 15.16
C THR A 89 -1.09 -6.49 14.96
N GLY A 90 -0.42 -7.45 15.59
CA GLY A 90 -0.74 -8.88 15.54
C GLY A 90 0.40 -9.68 14.93
N THR A 91 0.08 -10.80 14.28
CA THR A 91 1.04 -11.67 13.59
C THR A 91 0.75 -11.84 12.08
N PRO A 92 0.38 -10.79 11.33
CA PRO A 92 0.31 -10.90 9.88
C PRO A 92 1.71 -11.00 9.26
N THR A 93 1.76 -11.42 8.01
CA THR A 93 2.98 -11.34 7.18
C THR A 93 2.99 -10.04 6.39
N GLY A 94 4.17 -9.44 6.17
CA GLY A 94 4.28 -8.20 5.40
C GLY A 94 3.78 -8.36 3.97
N ARG A 95 4.03 -9.52 3.34
CA ARG A 95 3.48 -9.86 2.02
C ARG A 95 1.95 -9.74 1.98
N ALA A 96 1.24 -10.36 2.93
CA ALA A 96 -0.22 -10.34 2.96
C ALA A 96 -0.78 -8.94 3.14
N LEU A 97 -0.13 -8.09 3.96
CA LEU A 97 -0.53 -6.69 4.14
C LEU A 97 -0.40 -5.91 2.82
N VAL A 98 0.74 -6.04 2.13
CA VAL A 98 0.96 -5.38 0.84
C VAL A 98 -0.03 -5.88 -0.22
N GLU A 99 -0.26 -7.18 -0.30
CA GLU A 99 -1.20 -7.78 -1.27
C GLU A 99 -2.64 -7.31 -1.02
N ALA A 100 -3.09 -7.25 0.23
CA ALA A 100 -4.44 -6.80 0.57
C ALA A 100 -4.68 -5.33 0.16
N VAL A 101 -3.72 -4.45 0.47
CA VAL A 101 -3.84 -3.04 0.11
C VAL A 101 -3.66 -2.81 -1.39
N ALA A 102 -2.76 -3.54 -2.05
CA ALA A 102 -2.59 -3.50 -3.50
C ALA A 102 -3.89 -3.81 -4.25
N GLN A 103 -4.69 -4.77 -3.76
CA GLN A 103 -6.00 -5.08 -4.33
C GLN A 103 -6.99 -3.92 -4.20
N VAL A 104 -6.97 -3.17 -3.10
CA VAL A 104 -7.80 -1.98 -2.92
C VAL A 104 -7.40 -0.89 -3.92
N VAL A 105 -6.10 -0.61 -4.03
CA VAL A 105 -5.56 0.38 -4.97
C VAL A 105 -5.95 0.01 -6.41
N ASP A 106 -5.82 -1.27 -6.79
CA ASP A 106 -6.18 -1.74 -8.13
C ASP A 106 -7.68 -1.66 -8.41
N ALA A 107 -8.52 -2.00 -7.43
CA ALA A 107 -9.97 -1.90 -7.57
C ALA A 107 -10.47 -0.46 -7.66
N MET A 108 -9.72 0.50 -7.10
CA MET A 108 -10.03 1.93 -7.13
C MET A 108 -9.31 2.70 -8.23
N ALA A 109 -8.47 2.04 -9.02
CA ALA A 109 -7.90 2.56 -10.26
C ALA A 109 -8.74 2.07 -11.45
N PRO A 110 -9.95 2.61 -11.72
CA PRO A 110 -10.72 2.21 -12.89
C PRO A 110 -10.02 2.69 -14.16
N GLN A 111 -9.17 1.86 -14.75
CA GLN A 111 -8.64 1.97 -16.13
C GLN A 111 -8.29 3.40 -16.60
N SER A 112 -7.75 4.25 -15.73
CA SER A 112 -7.27 5.59 -16.09
C SER A 112 -5.93 5.57 -16.84
N PHE A 113 -5.55 4.42 -17.42
CA PHE A 113 -4.40 4.27 -18.31
C PHE A 113 -4.84 3.99 -19.75
N ASP A 114 -5.94 4.59 -20.21
CA ASP A 114 -6.07 4.89 -21.65
C ASP A 114 -5.40 6.23 -21.93
N HIS A 115 -4.07 6.27 -21.76
CA HIS A 115 -3.26 7.43 -22.13
C HIS A 115 -1.91 6.97 -22.69
N THR A 116 -1.93 6.07 -23.69
CA THR A 116 -0.80 5.87 -24.60
C THR A 116 -1.21 5.20 -25.92
N ALA A 117 -2.21 5.77 -26.63
CA ALA A 117 -2.46 5.40 -28.03
C ALA A 117 -3.08 6.52 -28.87
N LEU A 118 -2.93 7.79 -28.52
CA LEU A 118 -3.25 8.92 -29.40
C LEU A 118 -2.32 10.07 -29.03
N ASP A 119 -1.10 10.04 -29.56
CA ASP A 119 -0.33 11.23 -29.94
C ASP A 119 1.03 10.76 -30.48
N SER A 120 1.07 10.46 -31.77
CA SER A 120 2.13 10.82 -32.73
C SER A 120 1.84 10.17 -34.08
N GLU A 121 0.71 10.55 -34.70
CA GLU A 121 0.73 10.81 -36.14
C GLU A 121 1.00 12.31 -36.29
N SER A 122 2.21 12.66 -36.77
CA SER A 122 2.54 13.86 -37.56
C SER A 122 3.95 13.74 -38.10
#